data_AF-A0A1A6HRQ4-F1
#
_entry.id   AF-A0A1A6HRQ4-F1
#
_cell.length_a   1.000
_cell.length_b   1.000
_cell.length_c   1.000
_cell.angle_alpha   90.00
_cell.angle_beta   90.00
_cell.angle_gamma   90.00
#
_symmetry.space_group_name_H-M   'P 1'
#
loop_
_entity.id
_entity.type
_entity.pdbx_description
1 polymer ?
#
loop_
_entity_poly.entity_id
_entity_poly.type
_entity_poly.pdbx_seq_one_letter_code
_entity_poly.pdbx_strand_id
1 'polypeptide(L)'
;PPASLFQPPRRPGLGTVGKPIRLLANHFQVQIPKIDVYHYDVDIKPEKRPRRVNREVVDTMVRHFKMQIFGDRQPGYDGKRNMYTAHPLPIGRDRVDMEVTLPGEGKDQTFKVSVQWVSVVSLQLLLEALAGHLNEVPDDSVQALDVITRHLPSMRYTPVGRSFFSPPEGYYHPLGGGREVWFGFHQSVRPAMWNMMLNIDVSATAFYRAQPVIEFMCEVLDIQNINEQTKPLTDSQRVNFPLQLENGQAMECTVAQYFKQKYSLQLKYPHLPCLQVGQEQKHTYLPLEVCNIVAGQRCIKKLTDNQTSTMIKATARSAPDRQEEISRLVKSNSMVGGPDPYLKEFGIVVHNEMTELTGRVLPAPMLQYGGRNKTVATPNQGVWDMRGKQFYAGIEIKVWAVACFAPQKQCREDLLNNTPSRYKMPSLCDCAGYTGADPFTPLVMSSGSTEETLSFTDQLRKISKDAGMPIQGQPCFCKYAQGADSVEPMFKHLKMTYVGLQLIVVILPGKTPVYAEVKRVGDTLLGMATQCVQVKNVVKTSPQTLSNLCLKINAKLGGINNVLVPHQ
;
A
#
# COMPACT_ATOMS: atom_id res chain seq x y z
N PRO A 1 36.40 -8.21 -7.14
CA PRO A 1 35.66 -6.97 -7.51
C PRO A 1 36.54 -5.74 -7.26
N PRO A 2 36.58 -4.72 -8.14
CA PRO A 2 37.27 -3.48 -7.82
C PRO A 2 36.61 -2.86 -6.58
N ALA A 3 37.42 -2.42 -5.61
CA ALA A 3 36.95 -1.76 -4.40
C ALA A 3 35.97 -0.66 -4.80
N SER A 4 34.79 -0.63 -4.18
CA SER A 4 33.76 0.35 -4.52
C SER A 4 34.37 1.74 -4.40
N LEU A 5 34.23 2.57 -5.44
CA LEU A 5 34.71 3.96 -5.47
C LEU A 5 34.17 4.79 -4.29
N PHE A 6 33.12 4.30 -3.63
CA PHE A 6 32.52 4.88 -2.44
C PHE A 6 32.30 3.78 -1.40
N GLN A 7 32.81 4.00 -0.19
CA GLN A 7 32.49 3.22 0.99
C GLN A 7 31.67 4.09 1.96
N PRO A 8 30.58 3.57 2.54
CA PRO A 8 29.87 4.29 3.59
C PRO A 8 30.82 4.62 4.76
N PRO A 9 30.70 5.81 5.37
CA PRO A 9 31.54 6.17 6.50
C PRO A 9 31.29 5.22 7.68
N ARG A 10 32.36 4.89 8.40
CA ARG A 10 32.24 4.17 9.67
C ARG A 10 31.45 5.01 10.68
N ARG A 11 30.78 4.32 11.60
CA ARG A 11 30.10 4.97 12.72
C ARG A 11 31.14 5.76 13.55
N PRO A 12 31.00 7.08 13.71
CA PRO A 12 32.00 7.90 14.42
C PRO A 12 31.94 7.72 15.94
N GLY A 13 30.82 7.21 16.47
CA GLY A 13 30.62 6.98 17.90
C GLY A 13 29.15 6.69 18.23
N LEU A 14 28.86 6.53 19.52
CA LEU A 14 27.50 6.42 20.04
C LEU A 14 27.04 7.80 20.54
N GLY A 15 25.79 8.17 20.25
CA GLY A 15 25.23 9.39 20.80
C GLY A 15 25.00 9.27 22.31
N THR A 16 25.10 10.40 23.01
CA THR A 16 24.98 10.48 24.49
C THR A 16 23.80 11.35 24.95
N VAL A 17 23.26 12.19 24.07
CA VAL A 17 22.17 13.13 24.40
C VAL A 17 20.82 12.42 24.49
N GLY A 18 19.99 12.84 25.45
CA GLY A 18 18.62 12.36 25.65
C GLY A 18 18.45 11.50 26.90
N LYS A 19 17.20 11.34 27.36
CA LYS A 19 16.90 10.51 28.53
C LYS A 19 16.93 9.03 28.13
N PRO A 20 17.61 8.14 28.89
CA PRO A 20 17.62 6.72 28.58
C PRO A 20 16.22 6.11 28.71
N ILE A 21 15.91 5.13 27.86
CA ILE A 21 14.66 4.37 27.92
C ILE A 21 14.94 2.91 27.54
N ARG A 22 14.38 1.97 28.30
CA ARG A 22 14.45 0.54 27.97
C ARG A 22 13.46 0.23 26.86
N LEU A 23 13.91 -0.49 25.84
CA LEU A 23 13.13 -0.86 24.66
C LEU A 23 13.28 -2.35 24.40
N LEU A 24 12.25 -2.93 23.78
CA LEU A 24 12.31 -4.26 23.20
C LEU A 24 12.24 -4.11 21.68
N ALA A 25 13.18 -4.74 20.99
CA ALA A 25 13.14 -4.86 19.54
C ALA A 25 12.63 -6.24 19.16
N ASN A 26 11.82 -6.30 18.10
CA ASN A 26 11.38 -7.52 17.43
C ASN A 26 12.52 -8.24 16.66
N HIS A 27 13.73 -8.16 17.21
CA HIS A 27 14.94 -8.83 16.75
C HIS A 27 15.26 -9.93 17.74
N PHE A 28 15.54 -11.12 17.21
CA PHE A 28 15.80 -12.33 17.95
C PHE A 28 17.23 -12.77 17.65
N GLN A 29 18.03 -13.03 18.68
CA GLN A 29 19.43 -13.39 18.49
C GLN A 29 19.54 -14.72 17.75
N VAL A 30 20.41 -14.79 16.75
CA VAL A 30 20.76 -16.00 16.01
C VAL A 30 22.16 -16.43 16.42
N GLN A 31 22.25 -17.57 17.09
CA GLN A 31 23.51 -18.23 17.38
C GLN A 31 23.94 -19.04 16.16
N ILE A 32 25.16 -18.77 15.70
CA ILE A 32 25.73 -19.35 14.49
C ILE A 32 26.95 -20.18 14.86
N PRO A 33 27.11 -21.40 14.32
CA PRO A 33 28.28 -22.20 14.56
C PRO A 33 29.49 -21.74 13.74
N LYS A 34 30.69 -22.02 14.25
CA LYS A 34 31.96 -21.76 13.56
C LYS A 34 32.27 -22.89 12.59
N ILE A 35 31.47 -22.98 11.52
CA ILE A 35 31.61 -23.99 10.47
C ILE A 35 31.67 -23.34 9.09
N ASP A 36 32.11 -24.15 8.14
CA ASP A 36 31.98 -23.86 6.72
C ASP A 36 30.69 -24.47 6.16
N VAL A 37 30.08 -23.79 5.20
CA VAL A 37 28.88 -24.21 4.49
C VAL A 37 29.21 -24.39 3.01
N TYR A 38 28.66 -25.42 2.38
CA TYR A 38 29.00 -25.79 1.01
C TYR A 38 27.93 -25.29 0.06
N HIS A 39 28.31 -24.46 -0.91
CA HIS A 39 27.41 -23.86 -1.89
C HIS A 39 27.43 -24.62 -3.21
N TYR A 40 26.24 -24.95 -3.69
CA TYR A 40 26.01 -25.62 -4.96
C TYR A 40 25.07 -24.80 -5.85
N ASP A 41 25.36 -24.80 -7.14
CA ASP A 41 24.46 -24.33 -8.19
C ASP A 41 23.51 -25.47 -8.57
N VAL A 42 22.22 -25.15 -8.68
CA VAL A 42 21.15 -26.05 -9.09
C VAL A 42 20.50 -25.50 -10.37
N ASP A 43 20.60 -26.25 -11.45
CA ASP A 43 19.96 -25.95 -12.73
C ASP A 43 18.77 -26.89 -12.94
N ILE A 44 17.57 -26.35 -13.22
CA ILE A 44 16.34 -27.14 -13.39
C ILE A 44 15.75 -26.86 -14.76
N LYS A 45 15.57 -27.94 -15.55
CA LYS A 45 14.93 -27.90 -16.86
C LYS A 45 13.61 -28.67 -16.86
N PRO A 46 12.55 -28.11 -17.48
CA PRO A 46 12.52 -26.84 -18.22
C PRO A 46 12.58 -25.60 -17.31
N GLU A 47 13.22 -24.54 -17.81
CA GLU A 47 13.44 -23.28 -17.09
C GLU A 47 12.16 -22.46 -16.86
N LYS A 48 12.26 -21.36 -16.08
CA LYS A 48 11.20 -20.36 -15.83
C LYS A 48 9.95 -20.89 -15.12
N ARG A 49 10.10 -21.93 -14.30
CA ARG A 49 9.04 -22.43 -13.43
C ARG A 49 8.82 -21.54 -12.20
N PRO A 50 7.62 -21.55 -11.60
CA PRO A 50 7.39 -20.90 -10.31
C PRO A 50 8.35 -21.43 -9.25
N ARG A 51 8.86 -20.57 -8.37
CA ARG A 51 9.82 -20.97 -7.32
C ARG A 51 9.28 -22.08 -6.42
N ARG A 52 7.96 -22.14 -6.20
CA ARG A 52 7.32 -23.21 -5.42
C ARG A 52 7.55 -24.58 -6.06
N VAL A 53 7.37 -24.68 -7.38
CA VAL A 53 7.62 -25.90 -8.15
C VAL A 53 9.10 -26.28 -8.07
N ASN A 54 10.01 -25.33 -8.26
CA ASN A 54 11.45 -25.61 -8.13
C ASN A 54 11.81 -26.19 -6.76
N ARG A 55 11.19 -25.68 -5.68
CA ARG A 55 11.44 -26.20 -4.34
C ARG A 55 10.90 -27.62 -4.17
N GLU A 56 9.73 -27.91 -4.71
CA GLU A 56 9.14 -29.26 -4.72
C GLU A 56 9.99 -30.25 -5.54
N VAL A 57 10.53 -29.82 -6.68
CA VAL A 57 11.50 -30.60 -7.46
C VAL A 57 12.74 -30.92 -6.63
N VAL A 58 13.35 -29.93 -5.98
CA VAL A 58 14.57 -30.15 -5.16
C VAL A 58 14.26 -31.01 -3.93
N ASP A 59 13.14 -30.79 -3.26
CA ASP A 59 12.69 -31.58 -2.12
C ASP A 59 12.45 -33.06 -2.51
N THR A 60 11.86 -33.30 -3.69
CA THR A 60 11.70 -34.65 -4.25
C THR A 60 13.03 -35.27 -4.64
N MET A 61 13.94 -34.49 -5.25
CA MET A 61 15.31 -34.91 -5.57
C MET A 61 16.06 -35.36 -4.31
N VAL A 62 16.03 -34.56 -3.24
CA VAL A 62 16.71 -34.88 -1.98
C VAL A 62 16.21 -36.20 -1.38
N ARG A 63 14.90 -36.44 -1.42
CA ARG A 63 14.31 -37.71 -0.96
C ARG A 63 14.67 -38.89 -1.86
N HIS A 64 14.57 -38.73 -3.18
CA HIS A 64 14.77 -39.83 -4.13
C HIS A 64 16.23 -40.26 -4.20
N PHE A 65 17.16 -39.30 -4.21
CA PHE A 65 18.60 -39.52 -4.29
C PHE A 65 19.27 -39.57 -2.90
N LYS A 66 18.50 -39.88 -1.84
CA LYS A 66 18.97 -39.91 -0.45
C LYS A 66 20.18 -40.82 -0.28
N MET A 67 20.11 -42.07 -0.70
CA MET A 67 21.20 -43.04 -0.49
C MET A 67 22.45 -42.76 -1.31
N GLN A 68 22.32 -42.07 -2.44
CA GLN A 68 23.39 -41.88 -3.43
C GLN A 68 24.17 -40.59 -3.20
N ILE A 69 23.47 -39.49 -2.89
CA ILE A 69 24.05 -38.15 -2.86
C ILE A 69 23.83 -37.48 -1.50
N PHE A 70 22.58 -37.43 -1.02
CA PHE A 70 22.24 -36.52 0.07
C PHE A 70 22.51 -37.12 1.47
N GLY A 71 22.44 -38.44 1.63
CA GLY A 71 22.49 -39.10 2.93
C GLY A 71 21.39 -38.56 3.85
N ASP A 72 21.72 -38.23 5.10
CA ASP A 72 20.79 -37.60 6.03
C ASP A 72 20.77 -36.07 5.96
N ARG A 73 21.57 -35.47 5.06
CA ARG A 73 21.70 -34.00 4.94
C ARG A 73 20.37 -33.37 4.57
N GLN A 74 20.14 -32.17 5.10
CA GLN A 74 18.95 -31.35 4.83
C GLN A 74 19.36 -30.04 4.14
N PRO A 75 19.40 -29.99 2.79
CA PRO A 75 19.90 -28.82 2.08
C PRO A 75 18.97 -27.61 2.18
N GLY A 76 19.54 -26.43 2.39
CA GLY A 76 18.82 -25.16 2.27
C GLY A 76 18.82 -24.66 0.82
N TYR A 77 17.65 -24.53 0.21
CA TYR A 77 17.50 -24.08 -1.19
C TYR A 77 16.71 -22.78 -1.34
N ASP A 78 17.14 -21.88 -2.24
CA ASP A 78 16.54 -20.56 -2.47
C ASP A 78 15.33 -20.56 -3.44
N GLY A 79 15.03 -21.70 -4.07
CA GLY A 79 13.96 -21.84 -5.05
C GLY A 79 14.34 -21.41 -6.46
N LYS A 80 15.62 -21.11 -6.70
CA LYS A 80 16.16 -20.73 -8.00
C LYS A 80 17.37 -21.57 -8.40
N ARG A 81 18.52 -21.29 -7.79
CA ARG A 81 19.83 -21.83 -8.20
C ARG A 81 20.76 -22.12 -7.03
N ASN A 82 20.54 -21.52 -5.86
CA ASN A 82 21.50 -21.63 -4.76
C ASN A 82 21.00 -22.65 -3.74
N MET A 83 21.78 -23.72 -3.57
CA MET A 83 21.58 -24.75 -2.56
C MET A 83 22.80 -24.81 -1.63
N TYR A 84 22.56 -24.98 -0.34
CA TYR A 84 23.59 -25.04 0.69
C TYR A 84 23.46 -26.33 1.49
N THR A 85 24.58 -26.91 1.92
CA THR A 85 24.63 -28.04 2.85
C THR A 85 25.65 -27.80 3.97
N ALA A 86 25.40 -28.37 5.15
CA ALA A 86 26.34 -28.28 6.28
C ALA A 86 27.59 -29.15 6.08
N HIS A 87 27.46 -30.23 5.30
CA HIS A 87 28.55 -31.15 4.97
C HIS A 87 28.67 -31.32 3.45
N PRO A 88 29.87 -31.59 2.91
CA PRO A 88 30.05 -31.72 1.47
C PRO A 88 29.26 -32.90 0.92
N LEU A 89 28.73 -32.74 -0.31
CA LEU A 89 28.09 -33.79 -1.07
C LEU A 89 29.18 -34.67 -1.74
N PRO A 90 28.96 -35.99 -1.88
CA PRO A 90 29.94 -36.90 -2.48
C PRO A 90 29.95 -36.83 -4.02
N ILE A 91 29.94 -35.62 -4.58
CA ILE A 91 29.88 -35.38 -6.03
C ILE A 91 31.17 -34.77 -6.60
N GLY A 92 32.14 -34.44 -5.74
CA GLY A 92 33.36 -33.75 -6.16
C GLY A 92 33.08 -32.33 -6.65
N ARG A 93 33.74 -31.93 -7.75
CA ARG A 93 33.54 -30.62 -8.40
C ARG A 93 32.75 -30.71 -9.71
N ASP A 94 32.49 -31.92 -10.17
CA ASP A 94 31.83 -32.15 -11.44
C ASP A 94 30.32 -31.90 -11.34
N ARG A 95 29.71 -31.59 -12.49
CA ARG A 95 28.26 -31.45 -12.61
C ARG A 95 27.62 -32.84 -12.60
N VAL A 96 26.66 -33.04 -11.71
CA VAL A 96 25.86 -34.28 -11.65
C VAL A 96 24.45 -33.98 -12.14
N ASP A 97 24.03 -34.70 -13.17
CA ASP A 97 22.68 -34.61 -13.74
C ASP A 97 21.79 -35.73 -13.18
N MET A 98 20.57 -35.37 -12.81
CA MET A 98 19.54 -36.25 -12.24
C MET A 98 18.21 -36.02 -12.96
N GLU A 99 17.39 -37.06 -13.03
CA GLU A 99 16.01 -36.95 -13.47
C GLU A 99 15.06 -37.07 -12.28
N VAL A 100 14.17 -36.10 -12.13
CA VAL A 100 13.23 -36.00 -11.01
C VAL A 100 11.83 -35.91 -11.57
N THR A 101 10.94 -36.81 -11.15
CA THR A 101 9.56 -36.84 -11.62
C THR A 101 8.63 -36.38 -10.51
N LEU A 102 7.82 -35.35 -10.79
CA LEU A 102 6.73 -34.93 -9.93
C LEU A 102 5.40 -35.50 -10.46
N PRO A 103 4.48 -35.93 -9.56
CA PRO A 103 3.14 -36.34 -9.96
C PRO A 103 2.38 -35.15 -10.53
N GLY A 104 1.76 -35.32 -11.69
CA GLY A 104 0.95 -34.27 -12.33
C GLY A 104 -0.52 -34.66 -12.42
N GLU A 105 -1.40 -33.66 -12.58
CA GLU A 105 -2.82 -33.90 -12.89
C GLU A 105 -2.94 -34.44 -14.33
N GLY A 106 -2.90 -35.76 -14.47
CA GLY A 106 -3.08 -36.51 -15.71
C GLY A 106 -1.79 -37.07 -16.32
N LYS A 107 -0.67 -36.34 -16.27
CA LYS A 107 0.64 -36.83 -16.70
C LYS A 107 1.74 -36.37 -15.76
N ASP A 108 2.56 -37.32 -15.33
CA ASP A 108 3.76 -37.06 -14.57
C ASP A 108 4.71 -36.12 -15.32
N GLN A 109 5.33 -35.22 -14.56
CA GLN A 109 6.25 -34.23 -15.11
C GLN A 109 7.67 -34.55 -14.68
N THR A 110 8.49 -34.94 -15.66
CA THR A 110 9.92 -35.18 -15.46
C THR A 110 10.72 -33.89 -15.67
N PHE A 111 11.65 -33.67 -14.76
CA PHE A 111 12.59 -32.55 -14.74
C PHE A 111 14.01 -33.08 -14.81
N LYS A 112 14.85 -32.38 -15.57
CA LYS A 112 16.31 -32.61 -15.54
C LYS A 112 16.91 -31.61 -14.58
N VAL A 113 17.54 -32.11 -13.53
CA VAL A 113 18.14 -31.31 -12.47
C VAL A 113 19.63 -31.54 -12.47
N SER A 114 20.41 -30.48 -12.47
CA SER A 114 21.86 -30.56 -12.40
C SER A 114 22.36 -29.88 -11.14
N VAL A 115 23.26 -30.54 -10.41
CA VAL A 115 23.89 -30.01 -9.20
C VAL A 115 25.39 -29.91 -9.43
N GLN A 116 25.97 -28.75 -9.16
CA GLN A 116 27.40 -28.50 -9.31
C GLN A 116 27.95 -27.73 -8.11
N TRP A 117 29.09 -28.15 -7.58
CA TRP A 117 29.78 -27.42 -6.51
C TRP A 117 30.27 -26.05 -7.01
N VAL A 118 30.12 -25.01 -6.18
CA VAL A 118 30.51 -23.63 -6.51
C VAL A 118 31.60 -23.12 -5.59
N SER A 119 31.34 -23.12 -4.29
CA SER A 119 32.23 -22.51 -3.30
C SER A 119 32.01 -23.05 -1.89
N VAL A 120 32.93 -22.70 -1.00
CA VAL A 120 32.77 -22.87 0.45
C VAL A 120 32.55 -21.49 1.06
N VAL A 121 31.50 -21.35 1.87
CA VAL A 121 31.09 -20.12 2.54
C VAL A 121 31.41 -20.26 4.02
N SER A 122 32.31 -19.42 4.54
CA SER A 122 32.73 -19.53 5.94
C SER A 122 31.84 -18.70 6.87
N LEU A 123 31.15 -19.36 7.80
CA LEU A 123 30.38 -18.66 8.84
C LEU A 123 31.29 -18.11 9.96
N GLN A 124 32.52 -18.61 10.07
CA GLN A 124 33.52 -18.04 10.97
C GLN A 124 33.93 -16.62 10.54
N LEU A 125 34.17 -16.39 9.24
CA LEU A 125 34.48 -15.06 8.72
C LEU A 125 33.36 -14.06 8.99
N LEU A 126 32.11 -14.51 8.93
CA LEU A 126 30.97 -13.68 9.32
C LEU A 126 31.04 -13.27 10.79
N LEU A 127 31.34 -14.21 11.70
CA LEU A 127 31.50 -13.91 13.12
C LEU A 127 32.66 -12.94 13.39
N GLU A 128 33.78 -13.07 12.66
CA GLU A 128 34.91 -12.14 12.74
C GLU A 128 34.54 -10.73 12.24
N ALA A 129 33.74 -10.63 11.18
CA ALA A 129 33.21 -9.35 10.71
C ALA A 129 32.29 -8.69 11.74
N LEU A 130 31.40 -9.46 12.39
CA LEU A 130 30.49 -8.94 13.42
C LEU A 130 31.24 -8.47 14.67
N ALA A 131 32.35 -9.13 15.02
CA ALA A 131 33.26 -8.70 16.08
C ALA A 131 34.07 -7.43 15.71
N GLY A 132 33.98 -6.96 14.46
CA GLY A 132 34.70 -5.78 13.98
C GLY A 132 36.15 -6.06 13.56
N HIS A 133 36.53 -7.33 13.41
CA HIS A 133 37.88 -7.71 12.92
C HIS A 133 38.01 -7.57 11.40
N LEU A 134 36.89 -7.61 10.67
CA LEU A 134 36.84 -7.35 9.23
C LEU A 134 36.17 -6.01 8.95
N ASN A 135 36.58 -5.38 7.85
CA ASN A 135 36.05 -4.09 7.42
C ASN A 135 34.68 -4.20 6.74
N GLU A 136 34.37 -5.36 6.20
CA GLU A 136 33.15 -5.63 5.43
C GLU A 136 32.51 -6.92 5.93
N VAL A 137 31.18 -6.97 5.88
CA VAL A 137 30.41 -8.16 6.22
C VAL A 137 30.35 -9.06 4.98
N PRO A 138 30.72 -10.35 5.05
CA PRO A 138 30.64 -11.27 3.91
C PRO A 138 29.18 -11.47 3.45
N ASP A 139 28.85 -10.94 2.27
CA ASP A 139 27.50 -10.98 1.71
C ASP A 139 27.02 -12.42 1.40
N ASP A 140 27.95 -13.29 1.00
CA ASP A 140 27.71 -14.71 0.73
C ASP A 140 27.31 -15.47 2.01
N SER A 141 27.98 -15.23 3.13
CA SER A 141 27.62 -15.82 4.43
C SER A 141 26.25 -15.32 4.91
N VAL A 142 25.94 -14.04 4.73
CA VAL A 142 24.62 -13.50 5.06
C VAL A 142 23.54 -14.09 4.15
N GLN A 143 23.82 -14.25 2.86
CA GLN A 143 22.90 -14.88 1.91
C GLN A 143 22.65 -16.35 2.23
N ALA A 144 23.69 -17.12 2.56
CA ALA A 144 23.56 -18.52 2.97
C ALA A 144 22.62 -18.64 4.18
N LEU A 145 22.82 -17.82 5.22
CA LEU A 145 21.95 -17.78 6.39
C LEU A 145 20.50 -17.36 6.06
N ASP A 146 20.29 -16.37 5.19
CA ASP A 146 18.93 -16.00 4.76
C ASP A 146 18.24 -17.16 4.04
N VAL A 147 18.97 -17.90 3.17
CA VAL A 147 18.40 -19.05 2.45
C VAL A 147 18.06 -20.20 3.41
N ILE A 148 18.98 -20.55 4.31
CA ILE A 148 18.79 -21.65 5.27
C ILE A 148 17.60 -21.34 6.20
N THR A 149 17.60 -20.16 6.83
CA THR A 149 16.53 -19.77 7.77
C THR A 149 15.16 -19.62 7.12
N ARG A 150 15.10 -19.37 5.80
CA ARG A 150 13.85 -19.21 5.06
C ARG A 150 13.40 -20.48 4.36
N HIS A 151 14.18 -21.56 4.38
CA HIS A 151 13.90 -22.74 3.58
C HIS A 151 12.57 -23.40 4.00
N LEU A 152 12.41 -23.77 5.27
CA LEU A 152 11.19 -24.41 5.77
C LEU A 152 9.95 -23.50 5.67
N PRO A 153 9.98 -22.22 6.10
CA PRO A 153 8.85 -21.32 5.88
C PRO A 153 8.44 -21.19 4.41
N SER A 154 9.40 -21.21 3.49
CA SER A 154 9.12 -21.14 2.04
C SER A 154 8.44 -22.38 1.47
N MET A 155 8.55 -23.52 2.18
CA MET A 155 7.86 -24.77 1.83
C MET A 155 6.47 -24.84 2.45
N ARG A 156 6.32 -24.36 3.68
CA ARG A 156 5.05 -24.45 4.45
C ARG A 156 4.05 -23.35 4.10
N TYR A 157 4.52 -22.19 3.67
CA TYR A 157 3.69 -21.00 3.46
C TYR A 157 3.75 -20.47 2.03
N THR A 158 2.90 -19.48 1.76
CA THR A 158 2.96 -18.70 0.53
C THR A 158 3.94 -17.53 0.70
N PRO A 159 5.13 -17.57 0.04
CA PRO A 159 6.12 -16.51 0.20
C PRO A 159 5.76 -15.29 -0.63
N VAL A 160 5.80 -14.11 -0.01
CA VAL A 160 5.58 -12.83 -0.66
C VAL A 160 6.69 -11.87 -0.24
N GLY A 161 7.68 -11.69 -1.12
CA GLY A 161 8.87 -10.89 -0.79
C GLY A 161 9.67 -11.54 0.33
N ARG A 162 9.73 -10.87 1.49
CA ARG A 162 10.38 -11.36 2.73
C ARG A 162 9.37 -11.85 3.79
N SER A 163 8.09 -11.90 3.43
CA SER A 163 7.03 -12.36 4.32
C SER A 163 6.46 -13.70 3.88
N PHE A 164 5.82 -14.39 4.81
CA PHE A 164 5.18 -15.69 4.63
C PHE A 164 3.74 -15.61 5.11
N PHE A 165 2.80 -16.10 4.30
CA PHE A 165 1.36 -16.03 4.56
C PHE A 165 0.71 -17.40 4.48
N SER A 166 -0.30 -17.62 5.32
CA SER A 166 -1.14 -18.81 5.29
C SER A 166 -2.60 -18.44 5.03
N PRO A 167 -3.39 -19.38 4.49
CA PRO A 167 -4.84 -19.24 4.47
C PRO A 167 -5.39 -18.94 5.88
N PRO A 168 -6.53 -18.24 5.97
CA PRO A 168 -7.17 -17.97 7.25
C PRO A 168 -7.67 -19.26 7.93
N GLU A 169 -7.24 -19.48 9.17
CA GLU A 169 -7.68 -20.58 10.03
C GLU A 169 -8.28 -20.00 11.32
N GLY A 170 -9.57 -20.21 11.56
CA GLY A 170 -10.24 -19.70 12.76
C GLY A 170 -10.56 -18.20 12.75
N TYR A 171 -10.37 -17.51 11.63
CA TYR A 171 -10.79 -16.11 11.44
C TYR A 171 -11.33 -15.88 10.03
N TYR A 172 -12.16 -14.85 9.85
CA TYR A 172 -12.72 -14.50 8.53
C TYR A 172 -12.80 -12.98 8.36
N HIS A 173 -12.03 -12.45 7.40
CA HIS A 173 -11.94 -11.02 7.11
C HIS A 173 -12.08 -10.76 5.61
N PRO A 174 -13.31 -10.81 5.05
CA PRO A 174 -13.55 -10.49 3.66
C PRO A 174 -13.34 -8.99 3.41
N LEU A 175 -12.77 -8.66 2.27
CA LEU A 175 -12.61 -7.28 1.79
C LEU A 175 -13.69 -6.91 0.75
N GLY A 176 -14.39 -7.89 0.19
CA GLY A 176 -15.33 -7.72 -0.92
C GLY A 176 -14.65 -7.76 -2.29
N GLY A 177 -15.42 -8.02 -3.35
CA GLY A 177 -14.91 -8.19 -4.71
C GLY A 177 -13.94 -9.37 -4.83
N GLY A 178 -14.25 -10.49 -4.18
CA GLY A 178 -13.48 -11.74 -4.23
C GLY A 178 -12.17 -11.75 -3.46
N ARG A 179 -11.98 -10.79 -2.53
CA ARG A 179 -10.73 -10.60 -1.79
C ARG A 179 -10.93 -10.82 -0.30
N GLU A 180 -9.88 -11.27 0.36
CA GLU A 180 -9.82 -11.49 1.81
C GLU A 180 -8.43 -11.14 2.36
N VAL A 181 -8.34 -10.98 3.68
CA VAL A 181 -7.09 -10.72 4.39
C VAL A 181 -6.44 -12.04 4.79
N TRP A 182 -5.17 -12.23 4.44
CA TRP A 182 -4.33 -13.28 5.02
C TRP A 182 -3.31 -12.65 5.96
N PHE A 183 -3.21 -13.21 7.16
CA PHE A 183 -2.14 -12.88 8.10
C PHE A 183 -0.92 -13.78 7.87
N GLY A 184 0.22 -13.30 8.34
CA GLY A 184 1.50 -13.90 8.13
C GLY A 184 2.57 -13.15 8.91
N PHE A 185 3.82 -13.37 8.53
CA PHE A 185 4.94 -12.70 9.18
C PHE A 185 6.04 -12.33 8.20
N HIS A 186 6.68 -11.20 8.45
CA HIS A 186 7.95 -10.82 7.85
C HIS A 186 9.09 -11.54 8.55
N GLN A 187 10.08 -11.98 7.78
CA GLN A 187 11.31 -12.58 8.29
C GLN A 187 12.51 -12.04 7.51
N SER A 188 13.52 -11.58 8.22
CA SER A 188 14.82 -11.29 7.60
C SER A 188 15.98 -11.45 8.58
N VAL A 189 17.05 -12.09 8.12
CA VAL A 189 18.32 -12.16 8.85
C VAL A 189 19.11 -10.86 8.63
N ARG A 190 19.70 -10.30 9.69
CA ARG A 190 20.40 -9.01 9.67
C ARG A 190 21.68 -9.06 10.53
N PRO A 191 22.83 -8.56 10.02
CA PRO A 191 24.00 -8.35 10.85
C PRO A 191 23.76 -7.19 11.84
N ALA A 192 24.18 -7.38 13.09
CA ALA A 192 24.26 -6.34 14.12
C ALA A 192 25.65 -6.37 14.78
N MET A 193 25.97 -5.38 15.63
CA MET A 193 27.30 -5.18 16.22
C MET A 193 27.88 -6.38 17.02
N TRP A 194 27.08 -7.40 17.34
CA TRP A 194 27.44 -8.45 18.30
C TRP A 194 27.07 -9.83 17.77
N ASN A 195 25.92 -9.94 17.10
CA ASN A 195 25.35 -11.19 16.61
C ASN A 195 24.58 -10.95 15.31
N MET A 196 24.27 -12.04 14.62
CA MET A 196 23.20 -12.02 13.63
C MET A 196 21.85 -11.98 14.34
N MET A 197 20.91 -11.25 13.75
CA MET A 197 19.58 -11.04 14.29
C MET A 197 18.54 -11.50 13.28
N LEU A 198 17.55 -12.26 13.76
CA LEU A 198 16.35 -12.56 13.00
C LEU A 198 15.31 -11.50 13.34
N ASN A 199 15.00 -10.64 12.37
CA ASN A 199 13.93 -9.67 12.49
C ASN A 199 12.60 -10.32 12.07
N ILE A 200 11.67 -10.44 13.01
CA ILE A 200 10.34 -11.01 12.82
C ILE A 200 9.29 -9.95 13.10
N ASP A 201 8.32 -9.81 12.21
CA ASP A 201 7.18 -8.91 12.42
C ASP A 201 5.90 -9.56 11.92
N VAL A 202 4.77 -9.22 12.52
CA VAL A 202 3.45 -9.61 12.00
C VAL A 202 3.17 -8.87 10.71
N SER A 203 2.46 -9.51 9.79
CA SER A 203 2.15 -8.96 8.49
C SER A 203 0.76 -9.39 8.04
N ALA A 204 0.11 -8.55 7.25
CA ALA A 204 -1.17 -8.85 6.65
C ALA A 204 -1.21 -8.31 5.21
N THR A 205 -1.78 -9.06 4.28
CA THR A 205 -1.98 -8.59 2.90
C THR A 205 -3.24 -9.21 2.29
N ALA A 206 -3.74 -8.61 1.22
CA ALA A 206 -4.91 -9.09 0.50
C ALA A 206 -4.57 -10.26 -0.43
N PHE A 207 -5.40 -11.30 -0.39
CA PHE A 207 -5.40 -12.44 -1.30
C PHE A 207 -6.76 -12.57 -1.98
N TYR A 208 -6.79 -13.23 -3.13
CA TYR A 208 -8.03 -13.69 -3.72
C TYR A 208 -8.51 -14.93 -2.99
N ARG A 209 -9.79 -14.95 -2.63
CA ARG A 209 -10.42 -16.07 -1.97
C ARG A 209 -10.53 -17.25 -2.93
N ALA A 210 -10.25 -18.45 -2.44
CA ALA A 210 -10.48 -19.67 -3.19
C ALA A 210 -11.99 -19.96 -3.22
N GLN A 211 -12.62 -19.70 -4.36
CA GLN A 211 -14.07 -19.81 -4.53
C GLN A 211 -14.44 -20.03 -6.00
N PRO A 212 -15.67 -20.51 -6.31
CA PRO A 212 -16.17 -20.60 -7.67
C PRO A 212 -16.08 -19.28 -8.43
N VAL A 213 -15.73 -19.33 -9.72
CA VAL A 213 -15.59 -18.12 -10.55
C VAL A 213 -16.90 -17.34 -10.66
N ILE A 214 -18.05 -18.02 -10.61
CA ILE A 214 -19.36 -17.37 -10.60
C ILE A 214 -19.54 -16.52 -9.33
N GLU A 215 -19.21 -17.05 -8.15
CA GLU A 215 -19.29 -16.29 -6.90
C GLU A 215 -18.33 -15.09 -6.91
N PHE A 216 -17.12 -15.30 -7.43
CA PHE A 216 -16.17 -14.22 -7.64
C PHE A 216 -16.72 -13.11 -8.54
N MET A 217 -17.35 -13.48 -9.67
CA MET A 217 -17.99 -12.53 -10.58
C MET A 217 -19.11 -11.76 -9.89
N CYS A 218 -19.98 -12.44 -9.15
CA CYS A 218 -21.08 -11.83 -8.41
C CYS A 218 -20.56 -10.76 -7.43
N GLU A 219 -19.50 -11.06 -6.68
CA GLU A 219 -18.91 -10.09 -5.75
C GLU A 219 -18.21 -8.91 -6.43
N VAL A 220 -17.66 -9.09 -7.62
CA VAL A 220 -17.00 -8.01 -8.37
C VAL A 220 -18.01 -7.08 -9.03
N LEU A 221 -19.16 -7.62 -9.45
CA LEU A 221 -20.22 -6.88 -10.14
C LEU A 221 -21.36 -6.44 -9.20
N ASP A 222 -21.22 -6.65 -7.89
CA ASP A 222 -22.24 -6.38 -6.86
C ASP A 222 -23.60 -7.03 -7.18
N ILE A 223 -23.59 -8.28 -7.65
CA ILE A 223 -24.77 -9.09 -7.96
C ILE A 223 -25.14 -9.94 -6.74
N GLN A 224 -26.36 -9.77 -6.20
CA GLN A 224 -26.83 -10.55 -5.07
C GLN A 224 -27.33 -11.95 -5.46
N ASN A 225 -28.04 -12.06 -6.59
CA ASN A 225 -28.59 -13.32 -7.07
C ASN A 225 -28.36 -13.45 -8.58
N ILE A 226 -27.53 -14.41 -8.98
CA ILE A 226 -27.22 -14.67 -10.39
C ILE A 226 -28.46 -15.12 -11.18
N ASN A 227 -29.44 -15.76 -10.52
CA ASN A 227 -30.63 -16.27 -11.18
C ASN A 227 -31.61 -15.15 -11.60
N GLU A 228 -31.46 -13.93 -11.05
CA GLU A 228 -32.29 -12.77 -11.38
C GLU A 228 -31.74 -11.96 -12.57
N GLN A 229 -30.53 -12.27 -13.04
CA GLN A 229 -29.98 -11.65 -14.25
C GLN A 229 -30.57 -12.29 -15.50
N THR A 230 -31.68 -11.75 -15.96
CA THR A 230 -32.39 -12.15 -17.19
C THR A 230 -31.93 -11.38 -18.43
N LYS A 231 -30.75 -10.73 -18.40
CA LYS A 231 -30.28 -9.94 -19.55
C LYS A 231 -30.18 -10.84 -20.80
N PRO A 232 -30.80 -10.45 -21.91
CA PRO A 232 -30.72 -11.21 -23.15
C PRO A 232 -29.29 -11.21 -23.70
N LEU A 233 -29.09 -12.19 -24.56
CA LEU A 233 -27.85 -12.59 -25.21
C LEU A 233 -26.96 -11.40 -25.68
N THR A 234 -25.67 -11.39 -25.32
CA THR A 234 -24.63 -10.54 -25.95
C THR A 234 -23.71 -11.41 -26.81
N ASP A 235 -23.09 -10.85 -27.86
CA ASP A 235 -22.31 -11.53 -28.92
C ASP A 235 -21.30 -12.60 -28.43
N SER A 236 -20.87 -12.53 -27.17
CA SER A 236 -20.04 -13.55 -26.49
C SER A 236 -20.64 -14.98 -26.48
N GLN A 237 -21.93 -15.15 -26.76
CA GLN A 237 -22.59 -16.46 -26.83
C GLN A 237 -22.50 -17.14 -28.21
N ARG A 238 -21.80 -16.52 -29.18
CA ARG A 238 -21.41 -17.13 -30.45
C ARG A 238 -19.91 -17.42 -30.51
N VAL A 239 -19.24 -17.59 -29.36
CA VAL A 239 -17.84 -18.03 -29.34
C VAL A 239 -17.82 -19.49 -29.78
N ASN A 240 -17.74 -19.65 -31.09
CA ASN A 240 -17.43 -20.90 -31.73
C ASN A 240 -15.91 -21.06 -31.74
N PHE A 241 -15.47 -22.30 -31.76
CA PHE A 241 -14.08 -22.62 -32.01
C PHE A 241 -13.99 -23.79 -32.99
N PRO A 242 -12.93 -23.83 -33.81
CA PRO A 242 -12.71 -24.95 -34.70
C PRO A 242 -12.32 -26.17 -33.86
N LEU A 243 -13.23 -27.14 -33.78
CA LEU A 243 -13.03 -28.44 -33.16
C LEU A 243 -12.59 -29.43 -34.24
N GLN A 244 -11.39 -29.99 -34.11
CA GLN A 244 -10.96 -31.10 -34.96
C GLN A 244 -11.65 -32.40 -34.50
N LEU A 245 -12.37 -33.03 -35.42
CA LEU A 245 -12.98 -34.34 -35.24
C LEU A 245 -11.94 -35.46 -35.48
N GLU A 246 -12.22 -36.67 -35.01
CA GLU A 246 -11.31 -37.83 -35.15
C GLU A 246 -11.00 -38.20 -36.61
N ASN A 247 -11.86 -37.79 -37.55
CA ASN A 247 -11.67 -37.94 -38.99
C ASN A 247 -10.79 -36.85 -39.63
N GLY A 248 -10.21 -35.94 -38.85
CA GLY A 248 -9.35 -34.85 -39.31
C GLY A 248 -10.07 -33.60 -39.83
N GLN A 249 -11.41 -33.59 -39.86
CA GLN A 249 -12.19 -32.42 -40.27
C GLN A 249 -12.34 -31.40 -39.13
N ALA A 250 -12.25 -30.11 -39.46
CA ALA A 250 -12.55 -29.04 -38.51
C ALA A 250 -14.04 -28.65 -38.59
N MET A 251 -14.73 -28.69 -37.46
CA MET A 251 -16.11 -28.26 -37.31
C MET A 251 -16.19 -27.11 -36.31
N GLU A 252 -16.89 -26.04 -36.66
CA GLU A 252 -17.23 -24.98 -35.71
C GLU A 252 -18.19 -25.54 -34.65
N CYS A 253 -17.77 -25.53 -33.38
CA CYS A 253 -18.55 -26.03 -32.26
C CYS A 253 -18.69 -24.94 -31.18
N THR A 254 -19.87 -24.83 -30.57
CA THR A 254 -20.04 -23.96 -29.41
C THR A 254 -19.50 -24.62 -28.15
N VAL A 255 -19.02 -23.84 -27.18
CA VAL A 255 -18.54 -24.36 -25.90
C VAL A 255 -19.62 -25.19 -25.17
N ALA A 256 -20.88 -24.72 -25.18
CA ALA A 256 -21.98 -25.43 -24.54
C ALA A 256 -22.26 -26.80 -25.20
N GLN A 257 -22.23 -26.88 -26.53
CA GLN A 257 -22.39 -28.15 -27.25
C GLN A 257 -21.23 -29.11 -26.97
N TYR A 258 -19.99 -28.62 -26.99
CA TYR A 258 -18.81 -29.42 -26.69
C TYR A 258 -18.88 -30.04 -25.29
N PHE A 259 -19.22 -29.25 -24.25
CA PHE A 259 -19.34 -29.77 -22.89
C PHE A 259 -20.50 -30.76 -22.72
N LYS A 260 -21.62 -30.53 -23.41
CA LYS A 260 -22.75 -31.46 -23.42
C LYS A 260 -22.40 -32.79 -24.09
N GLN A 261 -21.68 -32.77 -25.22
CA GLN A 261 -21.36 -33.97 -25.99
C GLN A 261 -20.17 -34.74 -25.40
N LYS A 262 -19.09 -34.07 -25.01
CA LYS A 262 -17.86 -34.71 -24.56
C LYS A 262 -17.87 -35.11 -23.09
N TYR A 263 -18.44 -34.26 -22.23
CA TYR A 263 -18.42 -34.45 -20.78
C TYR A 263 -19.80 -34.78 -20.20
N SER A 264 -20.84 -34.93 -21.04
CA SER A 264 -22.23 -35.12 -20.61
C SER A 264 -22.70 -34.04 -19.63
N LEU A 265 -22.15 -32.82 -19.72
CA LEU A 265 -22.40 -31.72 -18.80
C LEU A 265 -23.32 -30.67 -19.44
N GLN A 266 -24.52 -30.52 -18.91
CA GLN A 266 -25.43 -29.44 -19.30
C GLN A 266 -25.17 -28.20 -18.43
N LEU A 267 -24.71 -27.12 -19.06
CA LEU A 267 -24.44 -25.84 -18.38
C LEU A 267 -25.73 -25.23 -17.84
N LYS A 268 -25.69 -24.74 -16.59
CA LYS A 268 -26.81 -24.07 -15.92
C LYS A 268 -26.93 -22.60 -16.33
N TYR A 269 -25.80 -21.97 -16.62
CA TYR A 269 -25.66 -20.56 -16.99
C TYR A 269 -25.00 -20.42 -18.38
N PRO A 270 -25.55 -21.02 -19.45
CA PRO A 270 -24.97 -20.97 -20.79
C PRO A 270 -24.95 -19.56 -21.40
N HIS A 271 -25.63 -18.60 -20.76
CA HIS A 271 -25.65 -17.21 -21.15
C HIS A 271 -24.44 -16.40 -20.65
N LEU A 272 -23.67 -16.92 -19.69
CA LEU A 272 -22.46 -16.28 -19.17
C LEU A 272 -21.27 -16.46 -20.14
N PRO A 273 -20.31 -15.51 -20.16
CA PRO A 273 -19.12 -15.63 -21.01
C PRO A 273 -18.21 -16.77 -20.55
N CYS A 274 -17.32 -17.22 -21.45
CA CYS A 274 -16.27 -18.19 -21.10
C CYS A 274 -14.95 -17.49 -20.74
N LEU A 275 -14.12 -18.14 -19.93
CA LEU A 275 -12.72 -17.76 -19.73
C LEU A 275 -11.86 -18.30 -20.87
N GLN A 276 -11.12 -17.44 -21.56
CA GLN A 276 -10.05 -17.89 -22.45
C GLN A 276 -8.78 -18.13 -21.63
N VAL A 277 -8.20 -19.33 -21.73
CA VAL A 277 -7.03 -19.74 -20.94
C VAL A 277 -5.91 -20.28 -21.82
N GLY A 278 -4.68 -20.28 -21.30
CA GLY A 278 -3.51 -20.73 -22.04
C GLY A 278 -2.95 -19.66 -22.97
N GLN A 279 -2.63 -20.03 -24.21
CA GLN A 279 -2.10 -19.09 -25.20
C GLN A 279 -3.26 -18.29 -25.80
N GLU A 280 -3.16 -16.95 -25.84
CA GLU A 280 -4.21 -16.06 -26.36
C GLU A 280 -4.54 -16.31 -27.85
N GLN A 281 -3.57 -16.82 -28.61
CA GLN A 281 -3.77 -17.21 -30.02
C GLN A 281 -4.53 -18.54 -30.17
N LYS A 282 -4.70 -19.31 -29.09
CA LYS A 282 -5.44 -20.56 -29.09
C LYS A 282 -6.87 -20.35 -28.57
N HIS A 283 -7.78 -21.16 -29.11
CA HIS A 283 -9.21 -21.12 -28.80
C HIS A 283 -9.57 -22.05 -27.64
N THR A 284 -8.89 -21.95 -26.49
CA THR A 284 -9.20 -22.75 -25.30
C THR A 284 -10.11 -21.95 -24.37
N TYR A 285 -11.39 -22.32 -24.35
CA TYR A 285 -12.43 -21.65 -23.59
C TYR A 285 -13.00 -22.56 -22.49
N LEU A 286 -13.16 -22.02 -21.28
CA LEU A 286 -13.76 -22.70 -20.13
C LEU A 286 -15.01 -21.95 -19.64
N PRO A 287 -16.16 -22.62 -19.49
CA PRO A 287 -17.33 -22.04 -18.82
C PRO A 287 -16.99 -21.62 -17.38
N LEU A 288 -17.59 -20.52 -16.89
CA LEU A 288 -17.34 -20.05 -15.51
C LEU A 288 -17.72 -21.10 -14.45
N GLU A 289 -18.76 -21.89 -14.74
CA GLU A 289 -19.31 -22.93 -13.86
C GLU A 289 -18.34 -24.05 -13.51
N VAL A 290 -17.35 -24.30 -14.38
CA VAL A 290 -16.38 -25.38 -14.19
C VAL A 290 -15.04 -24.88 -13.63
N CYS A 291 -14.99 -23.61 -13.21
CA CYS A 291 -13.76 -22.95 -12.78
C CYS A 291 -13.83 -22.48 -11.32
N ASN A 292 -12.72 -22.67 -10.60
CA ASN A 292 -12.49 -22.10 -9.28
C ASN A 292 -11.29 -21.14 -9.32
N ILE A 293 -11.34 -20.09 -8.50
CA ILE A 293 -10.17 -19.27 -8.20
C ILE A 293 -9.20 -20.11 -7.34
N VAL A 294 -7.98 -20.28 -7.82
CA VAL A 294 -6.93 -21.03 -7.10
C VAL A 294 -6.52 -20.28 -5.82
N ALA A 295 -6.33 -21.00 -4.72
CA ALA A 295 -5.89 -20.45 -3.44
C ALA A 295 -4.48 -19.83 -3.49
N GLY A 296 -4.17 -18.92 -2.57
CA GLY A 296 -2.81 -18.36 -2.41
C GLY A 296 -2.40 -17.34 -3.47
N GLN A 297 -3.35 -16.82 -4.26
CA GLN A 297 -3.08 -15.77 -5.23
C GLN A 297 -3.16 -14.39 -4.56
N ARG A 298 -2.00 -13.74 -4.37
CA ARG A 298 -1.93 -12.39 -3.80
C ARG A 298 -2.62 -11.37 -4.71
N CYS A 299 -3.41 -10.48 -4.12
CA CYS A 299 -3.94 -9.32 -4.84
C CYS A 299 -2.83 -8.26 -5.01
N ILE A 300 -2.40 -8.02 -6.24
CA ILE A 300 -1.42 -6.97 -6.58
C ILE A 300 -2.08 -5.66 -7.02
N LYS A 301 -3.37 -5.71 -7.38
CA LYS A 301 -4.14 -4.54 -7.77
C LYS A 301 -4.41 -3.68 -6.53
N LYS A 302 -4.44 -2.36 -6.73
CA LYS A 302 -4.76 -1.41 -5.65
C LYS A 302 -6.16 -1.72 -5.10
N LEU A 303 -6.27 -1.78 -3.78
CA LEU A 303 -7.54 -1.92 -3.08
C LEU A 303 -8.37 -0.63 -3.23
N THR A 304 -9.69 -0.77 -3.25
CA THR A 304 -10.61 0.37 -3.18
C THR A 304 -10.50 1.08 -1.84
N ASP A 305 -11.01 2.31 -1.73
CA ASP A 305 -10.96 3.07 -0.46
C ASP A 305 -11.72 2.33 0.65
N ASN A 306 -12.85 1.67 0.32
CA ASN A 306 -13.62 0.83 1.24
C ASN A 306 -12.83 -0.41 1.68
N GLN A 307 -12.24 -1.14 0.72
CA GLN A 307 -11.38 -2.29 1.02
C GLN A 307 -10.19 -1.91 1.89
N THR A 308 -9.57 -0.76 1.62
CA THR A 308 -8.45 -0.24 2.42
C THR A 308 -8.90 0.07 3.85
N SER A 309 -10.06 0.69 4.03
CA SER A 309 -10.65 0.94 5.35
C SER A 309 -10.89 -0.36 6.12
N THR A 310 -11.50 -1.37 5.48
CA THR A 310 -11.72 -2.69 6.08
C THR A 310 -10.41 -3.39 6.44
N MET A 311 -9.41 -3.35 5.54
CA MET A 311 -8.08 -3.89 5.77
C MET A 311 -7.42 -3.26 7.00
N ILE A 312 -7.44 -1.92 7.11
CA ILE A 312 -6.87 -1.20 8.25
C ILE A 312 -7.59 -1.60 9.54
N LYS A 313 -8.92 -1.67 9.54
CA LYS A 313 -9.69 -2.07 10.73
C LYS A 313 -9.39 -3.51 11.17
N ALA A 314 -9.22 -4.44 10.23
CA ALA A 314 -8.90 -5.83 10.54
C ALA A 314 -7.48 -6.01 11.10
N THR A 315 -6.53 -5.16 10.68
CA THR A 315 -5.10 -5.34 10.93
C THR A 315 -4.52 -4.38 11.96
N ALA A 316 -5.24 -3.33 12.35
CA ALA A 316 -4.79 -2.39 13.36
C ALA A 316 -4.60 -3.11 14.72
N ARG A 317 -3.41 -2.92 15.30
CA ARG A 317 -3.03 -3.45 16.62
C ARG A 317 -2.33 -2.35 17.40
N SER A 318 -2.53 -2.33 18.72
CA SER A 318 -1.73 -1.47 19.59
C SER A 318 -0.29 -1.99 19.70
N ALA A 319 0.65 -1.17 20.17
CA ALA A 319 2.03 -1.61 20.32
C ALA A 319 2.18 -2.80 21.29
N PRO A 320 1.52 -2.83 22.47
CA PRO A 320 1.50 -4.00 23.35
C PRO A 320 0.92 -5.26 22.68
N ASP A 321 -0.22 -5.15 21.99
CA ASP A 321 -0.85 -6.31 21.32
C ASP A 321 0.06 -6.87 20.23
N ARG A 322 0.67 -5.99 19.42
CA ARG A 322 1.63 -6.39 18.38
C ARG A 322 2.87 -7.05 18.99
N GLN A 323 3.40 -6.53 20.10
CA GLN A 323 4.53 -7.14 20.79
C GLN A 323 4.18 -8.56 21.26
N GLU A 324 2.99 -8.73 21.86
CA GLU A 324 2.54 -10.03 22.34
C GLU A 324 2.31 -10.99 21.18
N GLU A 325 1.71 -10.55 20.07
CA GLU A 325 1.48 -11.35 18.87
C GLU A 325 2.80 -11.84 18.26
N ILE A 326 3.82 -10.98 18.14
CA ILE A 326 5.16 -11.37 17.69
C ILE A 326 5.80 -12.36 18.67
N SER A 327 5.68 -12.11 19.97
CA SER A 327 6.23 -13.00 21.00
C SER A 327 5.58 -14.38 20.97
N ARG A 328 4.25 -14.44 20.79
CA ARG A 328 3.51 -15.69 20.60
C ARG A 328 3.93 -16.37 19.30
N LEU A 329 4.06 -15.65 18.19
CA LEU A 329 4.50 -16.22 16.91
C LEU A 329 5.85 -16.92 17.03
N VAL A 330 6.80 -16.34 17.76
CA VAL A 330 8.12 -16.95 17.98
C VAL A 330 8.07 -18.13 18.97
N LYS A 331 7.16 -18.10 19.95
CA LYS A 331 7.01 -19.14 21.00
C LYS A 331 6.12 -20.33 20.62
N SER A 332 5.01 -20.10 19.92
CA SER A 332 3.86 -21.03 19.88
C SER A 332 3.94 -22.11 18.81
N ASN A 333 4.76 -21.96 17.77
CA ASN A 333 4.77 -22.94 16.69
C ASN A 333 6.10 -22.95 15.96
N SER A 334 6.63 -24.15 15.72
CA SER A 334 7.13 -24.78 14.47
C SER A 334 7.45 -23.95 13.19
N MET A 335 7.59 -22.64 13.29
CA MET A 335 7.79 -21.64 12.22
C MET A 335 9.17 -20.98 12.30
N VAL A 336 9.65 -20.73 13.53
CA VAL A 336 10.92 -20.01 13.82
C VAL A 336 11.66 -20.59 15.04
N GLY A 337 10.95 -21.21 16.00
CA GLY A 337 11.53 -21.75 17.26
C GLY A 337 11.17 -23.21 17.62
N GLY A 338 10.43 -23.93 16.77
CA GLY A 338 10.34 -25.41 16.89
C GLY A 338 11.62 -26.07 16.36
N PRO A 339 11.78 -27.41 16.44
CA PRO A 339 12.92 -28.08 15.84
C PRO A 339 12.81 -28.02 14.31
N ASP A 340 13.23 -26.91 13.71
CA ASP A 340 13.45 -26.79 12.28
C ASP A 340 14.61 -27.74 11.93
N PRO A 341 14.35 -28.84 11.19
CA PRO A 341 15.37 -29.83 10.89
C PRO A 341 16.50 -29.25 10.04
N TYR A 342 16.22 -28.22 9.24
CA TYR A 342 17.22 -27.52 8.46
C TYR A 342 18.09 -26.68 9.39
N LEU A 343 17.52 -25.85 10.26
CA LEU A 343 18.35 -25.07 11.22
C LEU A 343 19.21 -25.98 12.10
N LYS A 344 18.65 -27.12 12.55
CA LYS A 344 19.36 -28.11 13.36
C LYS A 344 20.56 -28.72 12.61
N GLU A 345 20.38 -29.10 11.35
CA GLU A 345 21.46 -29.62 10.48
C GLU A 345 22.63 -28.62 10.39
N PHE A 346 22.32 -27.32 10.26
CA PHE A 346 23.33 -26.27 10.21
C PHE A 346 23.82 -25.80 11.59
N GLY A 347 23.34 -26.39 12.70
CA GLY A 347 23.69 -25.99 14.06
C GLY A 347 23.28 -24.56 14.43
N ILE A 348 22.29 -23.99 13.74
CA ILE A 348 21.79 -22.63 13.96
C ILE A 348 20.69 -22.65 15.02
N VAL A 349 20.80 -21.77 16.01
CA VAL A 349 19.80 -21.63 17.08
C VAL A 349 19.26 -20.20 17.09
N VAL A 350 17.94 -20.07 17.13
CA VAL A 350 17.25 -18.78 17.23
C VAL A 350 16.67 -18.64 18.64
N HIS A 351 17.06 -17.58 19.35
CA HIS A 351 16.50 -17.27 20.66
C HIS A 351 15.05 -16.76 20.53
N ASN A 352 14.22 -17.03 21.53
CA ASN A 352 12.79 -16.74 21.51
C ASN A 352 12.40 -15.43 22.23
N GLU A 353 13.36 -14.75 22.83
CA GLU A 353 13.14 -13.48 23.53
C GLU A 353 13.53 -12.29 22.64
N MET A 354 12.71 -11.25 22.70
CA MET A 354 12.99 -9.98 22.02
C MET A 354 14.26 -9.35 22.59
N THR A 355 15.07 -8.75 21.73
CA THR A 355 16.32 -8.10 22.16
C THR A 355 16.03 -6.85 22.96
N GLU A 356 16.52 -6.80 24.20
CA GLU A 356 16.47 -5.61 25.03
C GLU A 356 17.54 -4.60 24.60
N LEU A 357 17.14 -3.34 24.44
CA LEU A 357 17.99 -2.25 24.02
C LEU A 357 17.78 -1.03 24.94
N THR A 358 18.83 -0.25 25.13
CA THR A 358 18.72 1.08 25.75
C THR A 358 18.64 2.15 24.65
N GLY A 359 17.44 2.71 24.46
CA GLY A 359 17.19 3.85 23.60
C GLY A 359 17.42 5.18 24.32
N ARG A 360 17.27 6.29 23.58
CA ARG A 360 17.34 7.66 24.11
C ARG A 360 16.18 8.50 23.59
N VAL A 361 15.43 9.12 24.49
CA VAL A 361 14.38 10.11 24.18
C VAL A 361 15.03 11.47 24.08
N LEU A 362 15.14 11.99 22.85
CA LEU A 362 15.73 13.30 22.60
C LEU A 362 14.81 14.42 23.10
N PRO A 363 15.37 15.53 23.61
CA PRO A 363 14.59 16.73 23.88
C PRO A 363 13.97 17.24 22.58
N ALA A 364 12.69 17.58 22.62
CA ALA A 364 12.03 18.17 21.46
C ALA A 364 12.51 19.62 21.27
N PRO A 365 12.80 20.06 20.03
CA PRO A 365 13.12 21.45 19.79
C PRO A 365 11.89 22.32 20.03
N MET A 366 12.08 23.46 20.68
CA MET A 366 11.05 24.50 20.80
C MET A 366 10.90 25.27 19.48
N LEU A 367 9.67 25.68 19.19
CA LEU A 367 9.29 26.35 17.95
C LEU A 367 8.93 27.80 18.23
N GLN A 368 9.58 28.72 17.53
CA GLN A 368 9.33 30.15 17.63
C GLN A 368 8.25 30.58 16.62
N TYR A 369 7.24 31.27 17.14
CA TYR A 369 6.16 31.93 16.41
C TYR A 369 6.41 33.45 16.32
N GLY A 370 5.60 34.12 15.52
CA GLY A 370 5.73 35.56 15.25
C GLY A 370 4.72 36.39 16.01
N GLY A 371 4.22 37.42 15.31
CA GLY A 371 3.37 38.45 15.91
C GLY A 371 4.13 39.33 16.91
N ARG A 372 3.38 40.17 17.64
CA ARG A 372 3.97 41.08 18.65
C ARG A 372 4.65 40.34 19.80
N ASN A 373 4.09 39.20 20.20
CA ASN A 373 4.52 38.47 21.39
C ASN A 373 5.62 37.43 21.12
N LYS A 374 5.93 37.13 19.85
CA LYS A 374 6.94 36.14 19.42
C LYS A 374 6.92 34.86 20.27
N THR A 375 5.74 34.28 20.43
CA THR A 375 5.53 33.18 21.39
C THR A 375 6.34 31.95 21.03
N VAL A 376 6.70 31.16 22.03
CA VAL A 376 7.42 29.89 21.82
C VAL A 376 6.50 28.73 22.17
N ALA A 377 6.43 27.74 21.29
CA ALA A 377 5.73 26.49 21.54
C ALA A 377 6.75 25.42 21.96
N THR A 378 6.46 24.75 23.07
CA THR A 378 7.22 23.59 23.53
C THR A 378 6.43 22.33 23.18
N PRO A 379 6.93 21.49 22.26
CA PRO A 379 6.25 20.24 21.95
C PRO A 379 6.20 19.33 23.19
N ASN A 380 5.02 18.77 23.43
CA ASN A 380 4.80 17.76 24.46
C ASN A 380 4.39 16.45 23.78
N GLN A 381 5.15 15.38 24.01
CA GLN A 381 4.96 14.08 23.36
C GLN A 381 4.81 14.18 21.82
N GLY A 382 5.60 15.07 21.21
CA GLY A 382 5.60 15.27 19.75
C GLY A 382 4.46 16.14 19.22
N VAL A 383 3.62 16.73 20.07
CA VAL A 383 2.47 17.55 19.68
C VAL A 383 2.55 18.95 20.30
N TRP A 384 2.08 19.95 19.55
CA TRP A 384 1.82 21.30 20.04
C TRP A 384 0.61 21.86 19.28
N ASP A 385 0.10 23.02 19.72
CA ASP A 385 -0.98 23.74 19.05
C ASP A 385 -0.61 25.21 18.79
N MET A 386 -1.46 25.89 18.02
CA MET A 386 -1.33 27.31 17.68
C MET A 386 -2.19 28.25 18.55
N ARG A 387 -2.81 27.77 19.64
CA ARG A 387 -3.66 28.63 20.48
C ARG A 387 -2.82 29.76 21.09
N GLY A 388 -3.26 31.00 20.87
CA GLY A 388 -2.55 32.21 21.30
C GLY A 388 -1.25 32.49 20.54
N LYS A 389 -1.04 31.90 19.36
CA LYS A 389 0.20 32.06 18.56
C LYS A 389 -0.13 32.56 17.16
N GLN A 390 0.71 33.44 16.65
CA GLN A 390 0.63 33.97 15.28
C GLN A 390 1.79 33.46 14.46
N PHE A 391 1.59 33.25 13.16
CA PHE A 391 2.64 32.79 12.27
C PHE A 391 3.90 33.66 12.36
N TYR A 392 5.06 33.03 12.21
CA TYR A 392 6.36 33.72 12.20
C TYR A 392 6.40 34.85 11.17
N ALA A 393 5.97 34.53 9.94
CA ALA A 393 5.66 35.49 8.89
C ALA A 393 4.31 35.11 8.29
N GLY A 394 3.25 35.81 8.72
CA GLY A 394 1.90 35.65 8.19
C GLY A 394 1.66 36.50 6.96
N ILE A 395 1.08 35.93 5.92
CA ILE A 395 0.72 36.64 4.69
C ILE A 395 -0.63 37.34 4.87
N GLU A 396 -0.70 38.59 4.45
CA GLU A 396 -1.95 39.32 4.33
C GLU A 396 -2.63 38.98 2.99
N ILE A 397 -3.87 38.50 3.04
CA ILE A 397 -4.64 38.10 1.87
C ILE A 397 -5.69 39.17 1.58
N LYS A 398 -5.50 39.91 0.49
CA LYS A 398 -6.31 41.05 0.06
C LYS A 398 -7.30 40.66 -1.03
N VAL A 399 -6.83 39.90 -2.03
CA VAL A 399 -7.64 39.53 -3.20
C VAL A 399 -7.68 38.01 -3.28
N TRP A 400 -8.86 37.44 -3.08
CA TRP A 400 -9.06 35.99 -3.06
C TRP A 400 -10.46 35.63 -3.57
N ALA A 401 -10.60 34.41 -4.07
CA ALA A 401 -11.83 33.92 -4.70
C ALA A 401 -12.27 32.57 -4.10
N VAL A 402 -13.56 32.27 -4.23
CA VAL A 402 -14.18 30.99 -3.90
C VAL A 402 -14.79 30.37 -5.16
N ALA A 403 -14.41 29.14 -5.48
CA ALA A 403 -14.99 28.34 -6.55
C ALA A 403 -15.64 27.07 -5.96
N CYS A 404 -16.96 26.97 -6.01
CA CYS A 404 -17.70 25.86 -5.40
C CYS A 404 -18.12 24.84 -6.46
N PHE A 405 -17.48 23.66 -6.47
CA PHE A 405 -17.83 22.54 -7.34
C PHE A 405 -18.78 21.53 -6.66
N ALA A 406 -19.21 21.83 -5.43
CA ALA A 406 -20.24 21.05 -4.76
C ALA A 406 -21.64 21.52 -5.22
N PRO A 407 -22.61 20.62 -5.40
CA PRO A 407 -23.98 21.01 -5.73
C PRO A 407 -24.56 21.97 -4.69
N GLN A 408 -25.30 22.99 -5.14
CA GLN A 408 -25.90 24.00 -4.26
C GLN A 408 -26.83 23.40 -3.18
N LYS A 409 -27.45 22.25 -3.46
CA LYS A 409 -28.26 21.51 -2.48
C LYS A 409 -27.43 20.97 -1.30
N GLN A 410 -26.16 20.65 -1.52
CA GLN A 410 -25.25 20.14 -0.49
C GLN A 410 -24.46 21.26 0.19
N CYS A 411 -24.16 22.33 -0.56
CA CYS A 411 -23.45 23.51 -0.08
C CYS A 411 -24.26 24.73 -0.47
N ARG A 412 -25.09 25.21 0.46
CA ARG A 412 -25.92 26.40 0.22
C ARG A 412 -25.08 27.67 0.29
N GLU A 413 -25.60 28.76 -0.27
CA GLU A 413 -24.89 30.03 -0.36
C GLU A 413 -24.68 30.72 1.00
N ASP A 414 -25.64 30.58 1.93
CA ASP A 414 -25.54 31.05 3.32
C ASP A 414 -24.38 30.40 4.08
N LEU A 415 -23.99 29.18 3.70
CA LEU A 415 -22.83 28.50 4.27
C LEU A 415 -21.51 29.07 3.73
N LEU A 416 -21.52 29.67 2.53
CA LEU A 416 -20.34 30.24 1.90
C LEU A 416 -20.14 31.69 2.31
N ASN A 417 -21.14 32.54 2.10
CA ASN A 417 -21.07 33.97 2.38
C ASN A 417 -22.37 34.45 3.04
N ASN A 418 -22.23 35.33 4.01
CA ASN A 418 -23.36 36.04 4.61
C ASN A 418 -23.63 37.32 3.80
N THR A 419 -24.23 37.20 2.61
CA THR A 419 -24.66 38.37 1.84
C THR A 419 -26.11 38.70 2.20
N PRO A 420 -26.42 39.90 2.76
CA PRO A 420 -27.80 40.31 2.95
C PRO A 420 -28.49 40.43 1.59
N SER A 421 -29.70 39.88 1.48
CA SER A 421 -30.51 39.71 0.26
C SER A 421 -30.85 40.98 -0.53
N ARG A 422 -30.21 42.14 -0.27
CA ARG A 422 -30.50 43.43 -0.92
C ARG A 422 -29.64 43.77 -2.14
N TYR A 423 -28.61 42.98 -2.47
CA TYR A 423 -27.81 43.19 -3.67
C TYR A 423 -27.79 41.94 -4.56
N LYS A 424 -28.98 41.49 -5.01
CA LYS A 424 -29.06 40.69 -6.23
C LYS A 424 -28.91 41.65 -7.42
N MET A 425 -27.74 41.70 -8.03
CA MET A 425 -27.67 42.10 -9.44
C MET A 425 -28.31 40.99 -10.29
N PRO A 426 -29.04 41.31 -11.37
CA PRO A 426 -29.65 40.31 -12.23
C PRO A 426 -28.57 39.43 -12.88
N SER A 427 -28.93 38.17 -13.11
CA SER A 427 -28.19 37.25 -13.97
C SER A 427 -27.96 37.86 -15.35
N LEU A 428 -26.82 37.53 -15.96
CA LEU A 428 -26.44 37.97 -17.32
C LEU A 428 -27.25 37.29 -18.45
N CYS A 429 -28.48 36.91 -18.16
CA CYS A 429 -29.48 36.42 -19.10
C CYS A 429 -30.77 37.19 -18.78
N ASP A 430 -31.29 37.87 -19.79
CA ASP A 430 -32.47 38.76 -19.81
C ASP A 430 -32.14 40.26 -19.79
N CYS A 431 -31.58 40.73 -20.91
CA CYS A 431 -31.71 42.12 -21.35
C CYS A 431 -32.47 42.13 -22.68
N ALA A 432 -33.80 42.04 -22.61
CA ALA A 432 -34.68 42.42 -23.69
C ALA A 432 -36.02 42.90 -23.10
N GLY A 433 -36.24 44.22 -23.15
CA GLY A 433 -37.53 44.86 -22.93
C GLY A 433 -37.93 45.05 -21.46
N TYR A 434 -38.00 46.31 -21.01
CA TYR A 434 -39.21 46.95 -20.47
C TYR A 434 -38.82 48.30 -19.85
N THR A 435 -39.45 49.34 -20.35
CA THR A 435 -39.35 50.73 -19.92
C THR A 435 -40.29 51.01 -18.74
N GLY A 436 -39.80 51.76 -17.75
CA GLY A 436 -40.61 52.66 -16.90
C GLY A 436 -41.01 52.16 -15.51
N ALA A 437 -40.49 52.81 -14.47
CA ALA A 437 -41.23 53.46 -13.36
C ALA A 437 -40.29 53.79 -12.17
N ASP A 438 -40.53 54.98 -11.59
CA ASP A 438 -39.77 55.66 -10.52
C ASP A 438 -39.83 54.97 -9.13
N PRO A 439 -38.90 55.33 -8.21
CA PRO A 439 -38.78 54.77 -6.87
C PRO A 439 -39.62 55.57 -5.85
N PHE A 440 -40.17 54.92 -4.81
CA PHE A 440 -40.28 55.40 -3.41
C PHE A 440 -41.39 54.63 -2.67
N THR A 441 -41.02 53.72 -1.76
CA THR A 441 -41.79 53.48 -0.53
C THR A 441 -40.89 52.85 0.54
N PRO A 442 -40.75 53.44 1.75
CA PRO A 442 -39.98 52.84 2.84
C PRO A 442 -40.90 51.91 3.65
N LEU A 443 -40.51 50.64 3.83
CA LEU A 443 -41.17 49.74 4.78
C LEU A 443 -40.18 49.25 5.84
N VAL A 444 -40.32 49.91 6.98
CA VAL A 444 -40.20 49.48 8.40
C VAL A 444 -39.43 48.17 8.68
N MET A 445 -38.40 48.32 9.50
CA MET A 445 -37.66 47.25 10.15
C MET A 445 -38.53 46.50 11.17
N SER A 446 -38.56 45.18 11.11
CA SER A 446 -38.89 44.33 12.26
C SER A 446 -37.64 43.59 12.72
N SER A 447 -37.25 43.87 13.96
CA SER A 447 -36.16 43.25 14.69
C SER A 447 -36.54 41.82 15.08
N GLY A 448 -35.95 40.84 14.40
CA GLY A 448 -35.98 39.43 14.81
C GLY A 448 -34.57 38.96 15.16
N SER A 449 -34.31 38.72 16.44
CA SER A 449 -33.09 38.11 16.93
C SER A 449 -33.01 36.63 16.54
N THR A 450 -32.32 36.33 15.45
CA THR A 450 -31.85 34.97 15.11
C THR A 450 -30.36 34.88 15.41
N GLU A 451 -29.96 33.89 16.20
CA GLU A 451 -28.57 33.50 16.45
C GLU A 451 -27.87 33.25 15.10
N GLU A 452 -27.09 34.21 14.60
CA GLU A 452 -26.44 34.15 13.29
C GLU A 452 -25.35 33.07 13.29
N THR A 453 -25.63 31.93 12.68
CA THR A 453 -24.61 30.92 12.42
C THR A 453 -23.61 31.49 11.41
N LEU A 454 -22.39 31.80 11.87
CA LEU A 454 -21.33 32.36 11.02
C LEU A 454 -21.03 31.45 9.81
N SER A 455 -20.92 32.05 8.63
CA SER A 455 -20.57 31.35 7.39
C SER A 455 -19.14 30.76 7.44
N PHE A 456 -18.82 29.81 6.54
CA PHE A 456 -17.48 29.24 6.42
C PHE A 456 -16.42 30.32 6.22
N THR A 457 -16.69 31.31 5.37
CA THR A 457 -15.72 32.37 5.07
C THR A 457 -15.50 33.28 6.28
N ASP A 458 -16.55 33.60 7.04
CA ASP A 458 -16.41 34.40 8.27
C ASP A 458 -15.63 33.66 9.35
N GLN A 459 -15.87 32.38 9.53
CA GLN A 459 -15.11 31.56 10.47
C GLN A 459 -13.64 31.41 10.04
N LEU A 460 -13.38 31.20 8.75
CA LEU A 460 -12.03 31.13 8.20
C LEU A 460 -11.30 32.46 8.40
N ARG A 461 -11.95 33.59 8.08
CA ARG A 461 -11.40 34.94 8.28
C ARG A 461 -11.05 35.19 9.73
N LYS A 462 -11.94 34.84 10.67
CA LYS A 462 -11.69 34.95 12.12
C LYS A 462 -10.43 34.19 12.52
N ILE A 463 -10.34 32.90 12.18
CA ILE A 463 -9.19 32.07 12.58
C ILE A 463 -7.90 32.48 11.87
N SER A 464 -7.99 32.91 10.60
CA SER A 464 -6.84 33.43 9.86
C SER A 464 -6.25 34.67 10.53
N LYS A 465 -7.11 35.57 11.02
CA LYS A 465 -6.71 36.78 11.76
C LYS A 465 -6.06 36.41 13.08
N ASP A 466 -6.64 35.49 13.84
CA ASP A 466 -6.08 35.02 15.12
C ASP A 466 -4.70 34.37 14.92
N ALA A 467 -4.50 33.67 13.80
CA ALA A 467 -3.22 33.07 13.40
C ALA A 467 -2.22 34.08 12.80
N GLY A 468 -2.57 35.36 12.65
CA GLY A 468 -1.67 36.38 12.08
C GLY A 468 -1.56 36.37 10.55
N MET A 469 -2.48 35.69 9.84
CA MET A 469 -2.61 35.69 8.38
C MET A 469 -3.96 36.34 8.00
N PRO A 470 -4.11 37.67 8.15
CA PRO A 470 -5.41 38.30 7.99
C PRO A 470 -5.94 38.17 6.55
N ILE A 471 -7.12 37.57 6.40
CA ILE A 471 -7.91 37.61 5.16
C ILE A 471 -8.80 38.86 5.20
N GLN A 472 -8.44 39.85 4.39
CA GLN A 472 -9.15 41.11 4.26
C GLN A 472 -10.40 40.95 3.39
N GLY A 473 -11.50 41.57 3.82
CA GLY A 473 -12.74 41.64 3.05
C GLY A 473 -13.41 40.30 2.76
N GLN A 474 -14.49 40.37 1.97
CA GLN A 474 -15.17 39.23 1.37
C GLN A 474 -14.42 38.80 0.09
N PRO A 475 -14.59 37.55 -0.39
CA PRO A 475 -13.94 37.12 -1.63
C PRO A 475 -14.41 37.97 -2.81
N CYS A 476 -13.49 38.32 -3.72
CA CYS A 476 -13.79 39.12 -4.91
C CYS A 476 -14.66 38.37 -5.94
N PHE A 477 -14.74 37.05 -5.81
CA PHE A 477 -15.53 36.16 -6.63
C PHE A 477 -16.00 34.97 -5.80
N CYS A 478 -17.29 34.61 -5.89
CA CYS A 478 -17.85 33.40 -5.29
C CYS A 478 -18.92 32.82 -6.23
N LYS A 479 -18.62 31.71 -6.93
CA LYS A 479 -19.58 31.06 -7.84
C LYS A 479 -19.55 29.54 -7.77
N TYR A 480 -20.68 28.94 -8.14
CA TYR A 480 -20.81 27.51 -8.36
C TYR A 480 -20.31 27.13 -9.75
N ALA A 481 -19.73 25.93 -9.86
CA ALA A 481 -19.27 25.31 -11.08
C ALA A 481 -19.55 23.81 -11.06
N GLN A 482 -19.52 23.16 -12.22
CA GLN A 482 -19.68 21.71 -12.33
C GLN A 482 -18.72 21.14 -13.38
N GLY A 483 -18.25 19.92 -13.14
CA GLY A 483 -17.33 19.22 -14.05
C GLY A 483 -15.89 19.74 -14.00
N ALA A 484 -14.96 18.94 -14.50
CA ALA A 484 -13.56 19.33 -14.60
C ALA A 484 -13.33 20.39 -15.70
N ASP A 485 -14.11 20.33 -16.78
CA ASP A 485 -13.96 21.20 -17.95
C ASP A 485 -14.22 22.68 -17.65
N SER A 486 -14.93 22.99 -16.56
CA SER A 486 -15.19 24.38 -16.14
C SER A 486 -14.05 25.00 -15.34
N VAL A 487 -13.06 24.21 -14.89
CA VAL A 487 -11.94 24.71 -14.07
C VAL A 487 -11.06 25.66 -14.87
N GLU A 488 -10.56 25.25 -16.04
CA GLU A 488 -9.62 26.05 -16.82
C GLU A 488 -10.24 27.38 -17.31
N PRO A 489 -11.45 27.42 -17.90
CA PRO A 489 -12.08 28.67 -18.30
C PRO A 489 -12.32 29.61 -17.11
N MET A 490 -12.80 29.08 -15.97
CA MET A 490 -13.03 29.87 -14.77
C MET A 490 -11.73 30.48 -14.24
N PHE A 491 -10.65 29.69 -14.19
CA PHE A 491 -9.37 30.13 -13.66
C PHE A 491 -8.69 31.15 -14.58
N LYS A 492 -8.80 30.98 -15.91
CA LYS A 492 -8.35 32.02 -16.87
C LYS A 492 -9.11 33.32 -16.65
N HIS A 493 -10.43 33.26 -16.53
CA HIS A 493 -11.26 34.44 -16.25
C HIS A 493 -10.84 35.12 -14.94
N LEU A 494 -10.66 34.34 -13.86
CA LEU A 494 -10.21 34.87 -12.57
C LEU A 494 -8.86 35.58 -12.66
N LYS A 495 -7.89 34.98 -13.35
CA LYS A 495 -6.54 35.55 -13.54
C LYS A 495 -6.55 36.85 -14.33
N MET A 496 -7.40 36.94 -15.37
CA MET A 496 -7.49 38.12 -16.23
C MET A 496 -8.31 39.25 -15.60
N THR A 497 -9.32 38.91 -14.80
CA THR A 497 -10.28 39.90 -14.26
C THR A 497 -9.82 40.51 -12.95
N TYR A 498 -9.21 39.72 -12.06
CA TYR A 498 -8.85 40.17 -10.72
C TYR A 498 -7.34 40.34 -10.59
N VAL A 499 -6.86 41.55 -10.85
CA VAL A 499 -5.44 41.92 -10.72
C VAL A 499 -4.99 41.69 -9.27
N GLY A 500 -3.86 40.99 -9.11
CA GLY A 500 -3.31 40.68 -7.79
C GLY A 500 -4.03 39.55 -7.04
N LEU A 501 -4.83 38.71 -7.70
CA LEU A 501 -5.44 37.53 -7.09
C LEU A 501 -4.39 36.62 -6.43
N GLN A 502 -4.48 36.47 -5.11
CA GLN A 502 -3.51 35.71 -4.32
C GLN A 502 -3.94 34.25 -4.14
N LEU A 503 -5.24 33.97 -3.98
CA LEU A 503 -5.72 32.65 -3.59
C LEU A 503 -7.09 32.32 -4.20
N ILE A 504 -7.24 31.08 -4.66
CA ILE A 504 -8.54 30.49 -4.99
C ILE A 504 -8.84 29.36 -4.00
N VAL A 505 -9.88 29.52 -3.18
CA VAL A 505 -10.43 28.47 -2.33
C VAL A 505 -11.42 27.65 -3.15
N VAL A 506 -11.17 26.35 -3.29
CA VAL A 506 -11.96 25.45 -4.15
C VAL A 506 -12.72 24.43 -3.30
N ILE A 507 -14.04 24.43 -3.37
CA ILE A 507 -14.88 23.52 -2.58
C ILE A 507 -15.28 22.32 -3.44
N LEU A 508 -15.02 21.11 -2.94
CA LEU A 508 -15.19 19.86 -3.69
C LEU A 508 -16.21 18.92 -3.01
N PRO A 509 -17.07 18.21 -3.76
CA PRO A 509 -18.10 17.31 -3.20
C PRO A 509 -17.55 15.98 -2.66
N GLY A 510 -16.23 15.84 -2.50
CA GLY A 510 -15.58 14.59 -2.07
C GLY A 510 -14.48 14.17 -3.04
N LYS A 511 -14.41 12.87 -3.37
CA LYS A 511 -13.48 12.34 -4.38
C LYS A 511 -14.03 12.65 -5.77
N THR A 512 -13.31 13.44 -6.54
CA THR A 512 -13.74 13.92 -7.86
C THR A 512 -12.52 14.16 -8.77
N PRO A 513 -12.62 13.92 -10.09
CA PRO A 513 -11.56 14.26 -11.03
C PRO A 513 -11.22 15.77 -11.05
N VAL A 514 -12.16 16.62 -10.62
CA VAL A 514 -11.97 18.08 -10.53
C VAL A 514 -10.74 18.46 -9.69
N TYR A 515 -10.40 17.70 -8.65
CA TYR A 515 -9.21 17.98 -7.83
C TYR A 515 -7.92 17.96 -8.66
N ALA A 516 -7.75 16.93 -9.50
CA ALA A 516 -6.56 16.80 -10.34
C ALA A 516 -6.48 17.94 -11.34
N GLU A 517 -7.61 18.33 -11.92
CA GLU A 517 -7.69 19.41 -12.89
C GLU A 517 -7.40 20.78 -12.27
N VAL A 518 -7.93 21.06 -11.07
CA VAL A 518 -7.60 22.26 -10.28
C VAL A 518 -6.11 22.38 -10.03
N LYS A 519 -5.45 21.26 -9.72
CA LYS A 519 -4.01 21.22 -9.48
C LYS A 519 -3.21 21.37 -10.76
N ARG A 520 -3.61 20.71 -11.85
CA ARG A 520 -3.01 20.88 -13.17
C ARG A 520 -3.07 22.35 -13.59
N VAL A 521 -4.26 22.93 -13.64
CA VAL A 521 -4.46 24.32 -14.11
C VAL A 521 -3.78 25.32 -13.17
N GLY A 522 -3.99 25.19 -11.86
CA GLY A 522 -3.44 26.10 -10.86
C GLY A 522 -1.91 26.04 -10.79
N ASP A 523 -1.35 24.86 -10.56
CA ASP A 523 0.06 24.71 -10.23
C ASP A 523 0.96 24.71 -11.48
N THR A 524 0.48 24.21 -12.63
CA THR A 524 1.32 24.06 -13.85
C THR A 524 0.99 25.03 -14.99
N LEU A 525 -0.28 25.35 -15.24
CA LEU A 525 -0.64 26.19 -16.39
C LEU A 525 -0.65 27.68 -16.07
N LEU A 526 -1.28 28.06 -14.96
CA LEU A 526 -1.57 29.45 -14.66
C LEU A 526 -0.74 29.98 -13.49
N GLY A 527 -0.07 29.14 -12.71
CA GLY A 527 0.75 29.55 -11.57
C GLY A 527 -0.06 30.28 -10.50
N MET A 528 -1.26 29.78 -10.19
CA MET A 528 -2.16 30.38 -9.20
C MET A 528 -2.26 29.50 -7.96
N ALA A 529 -2.15 30.11 -6.77
CA ALA A 529 -2.28 29.36 -5.53
C ALA A 529 -3.74 28.90 -5.32
N THR A 530 -3.91 27.59 -5.14
CA THR A 530 -5.22 26.95 -4.94
C THR A 530 -5.29 26.20 -3.62
N GLN A 531 -6.38 26.38 -2.88
CA GLN A 531 -6.65 25.65 -1.64
C GLN A 531 -7.99 24.91 -1.72
N CYS A 532 -7.92 23.60 -1.92
CA CYS A 532 -9.12 22.75 -1.96
C CYS A 532 -9.62 22.41 -0.55
N VAL A 533 -10.95 22.39 -0.38
CA VAL A 533 -11.64 22.00 0.86
C VAL A 533 -12.79 21.06 0.50
N GLN A 534 -12.96 19.96 1.25
CA GLN A 534 -14.12 19.09 1.05
C GLN A 534 -15.38 19.76 1.60
N VAL A 535 -16.51 19.64 0.89
CA VAL A 535 -17.78 20.25 1.26
C VAL A 535 -18.21 19.92 2.70
N LYS A 536 -17.96 18.69 3.18
CA LYS A 536 -18.26 18.30 4.56
C LYS A 536 -17.58 19.17 5.61
N ASN A 537 -16.39 19.69 5.31
CA ASN A 537 -15.62 20.58 6.21
C ASN A 537 -16.03 22.06 6.07
N VAL A 538 -16.82 22.38 5.05
CA VAL A 538 -17.45 23.70 4.84
C VAL A 538 -18.80 23.72 5.55
N VAL A 539 -19.60 22.65 5.38
CA VAL A 539 -20.90 22.48 6.03
C VAL A 539 -20.74 22.36 7.55
N LYS A 540 -19.76 21.59 8.02
CA LYS A 540 -19.43 21.45 9.43
C LYS A 540 -17.97 21.85 9.66
N THR A 541 -17.78 23.13 9.93
CA THR A 541 -16.49 23.70 10.27
C THR A 541 -16.04 23.30 11.68
N SER A 542 -14.73 23.18 11.88
CA SER A 542 -14.15 23.12 13.21
C SER A 542 -12.92 24.01 13.30
N PRO A 543 -12.65 24.66 14.45
CA PRO A 543 -11.50 25.55 14.60
C PRO A 543 -10.17 24.86 14.27
N GLN A 544 -10.03 23.58 14.64
CA GLN A 544 -8.84 22.78 14.32
C GLN A 544 -8.67 22.60 12.81
N THR A 545 -9.75 22.32 12.07
CA THR A 545 -9.70 22.12 10.62
C THR A 545 -9.33 23.41 9.90
N LEU A 546 -9.91 24.54 10.33
CA LEU A 546 -9.63 25.86 9.76
C LEU A 546 -8.23 26.36 10.11
N SER A 547 -7.73 26.09 11.31
CA SER A 547 -6.34 26.38 11.70
C SER A 547 -5.35 25.58 10.84
N ASN A 548 -5.61 24.29 10.64
CA ASN A 548 -4.84 23.44 9.73
C ASN A 548 -4.93 23.90 8.27
N LEU A 549 -6.04 24.52 7.87
CA LEU A 549 -6.19 25.14 6.56
C LEU A 549 -5.31 26.38 6.42
N CYS A 550 -5.30 27.26 7.44
CA CYS A 550 -4.48 28.45 7.47
C CYS A 550 -2.98 28.13 7.40
N LEU A 551 -2.52 27.07 8.09
CA LEU A 551 -1.14 26.57 7.97
C LEU A 551 -0.73 26.29 6.52
N LYS A 552 -1.64 25.72 5.72
CA LYS A 552 -1.39 25.39 4.32
C LYS A 552 -1.47 26.62 3.42
N ILE A 553 -2.44 27.51 3.67
CA ILE A 553 -2.61 28.74 2.89
C ILE A 553 -1.39 29.64 3.07
N ASN A 554 -0.97 29.88 4.31
CA ASN A 554 0.15 30.76 4.61
C ASN A 554 1.43 30.29 3.88
N ALA A 555 1.76 29.00 4.00
CA ALA A 555 2.93 28.41 3.33
C ALA A 555 2.84 28.51 1.79
N LYS A 556 1.66 28.30 1.19
CA LYS A 556 1.47 28.41 -0.27
C LYS A 556 1.66 29.82 -0.80
N LEU A 557 1.41 30.83 0.03
CA LEU A 557 1.57 32.24 -0.32
C LEU A 557 2.95 32.78 0.08
N GLY A 558 3.89 31.92 0.47
CA GLY A 558 5.27 32.28 0.82
C GLY A 558 5.48 32.69 2.27
N GLY A 559 4.48 32.51 3.14
CA GLY A 559 4.59 32.77 4.58
C GLY A 559 5.38 31.69 5.32
N ILE A 560 5.84 32.04 6.52
CA ILE A 560 6.56 31.15 7.44
C ILE A 560 5.68 30.90 8.65
N ASN A 561 5.29 29.64 8.88
CA ASN A 561 4.39 29.30 9.99
C ASN A 561 5.09 29.43 11.36
N ASN A 562 6.29 28.85 11.49
CA ASN A 562 7.15 28.90 12.67
C ASN A 562 8.59 28.55 12.25
N VAL A 563 9.55 28.77 13.14
CA VAL A 563 10.96 28.40 12.96
C VAL A 563 11.48 27.64 14.18
N LEU A 564 12.56 26.88 14.04
CA LEU A 564 13.30 26.38 15.20
C LEU A 564 13.90 27.58 15.95
N VAL A 565 13.93 27.53 17.28
CA VAL A 565 14.62 28.56 18.06
C VAL A 565 16.12 28.55 17.69
N PRO A 566 16.72 29.68 17.26
CA PRO A 566 18.07 29.70 16.67
C PRO A 566 19.24 29.28 17.59
N HIS A 567 19.06 29.21 18.90
CA HIS A 567 20.15 28.99 19.89
C HIS A 567 19.85 27.82 20.84
N GLN A 568 19.43 26.67 20.30
CA GLN A 568 19.12 25.46 21.08
C GLN A 568 20.29 24.51 21.28
#